data_AF-G2H1J6-F1
#
_entry.id   AF-G2H1J6-F1
#
_cell.length_a   1.000
_cell.length_b   1.000
_cell.length_c   1.000
_cell.angle_alpha   90.00
_cell.angle_beta   90.00
_cell.angle_gamma   90.00
#
_symmetry.space_group_name_H-M   'P 1'
#
loop_
_entity.id
_entity.type
_entity.pdbx_description
1 polymer ?
#
loop_
_entity_poly.entity_id
_entity_poly.type
_entity_poly.pdbx_seq_one_letter_code
_entity_poly.pdbx_strand_id
1 'polypeptide(L)'
;MIPKGSRIFHLYDANTGVMRIENSDASQNQPPLNTILQRYLAHLPRQADNLSTPVLYKVAMKMAKARFASLASLQNLWGDFKSESQRLAAAQNIILSDVTISPVILQKMGARIADKVFCQNHLVQLTPLEIAQQLRFDAKKLARYLHQADYRTMQDQQAVCFLKQQIISKGIENVLAAGGKRRDTISARQQLEIINH
;
A
#
# COMPACT_ATOMS: atom_id res chain seq x y z
N MET A 1 0.33 11.45 -35.87
CA MET A 1 1.60 12.14 -35.54
C MET A 1 1.70 12.34 -34.03
N ILE A 2 2.73 11.78 -33.40
CA ILE A 2 3.08 12.04 -31.99
C ILE A 2 3.77 13.42 -31.92
N PRO A 3 3.41 14.31 -30.99
CA PRO A 3 4.05 15.63 -30.90
C PRO A 3 5.54 15.48 -30.53
N LYS A 4 6.42 16.07 -31.33
CA LYS A 4 7.83 16.24 -30.96
C LYS A 4 7.90 17.05 -29.65
N GLY A 5 8.70 16.60 -28.69
CA GLY A 5 8.95 17.32 -27.43
C GLY A 5 8.10 16.93 -26.22
N SER A 6 7.32 15.84 -26.28
CA SER A 6 6.60 15.35 -25.10
C SER A 6 7.59 14.74 -24.10
N ARG A 7 7.66 15.31 -22.89
CA ARG A 7 8.59 14.85 -21.82
C ARG A 7 8.25 13.48 -21.24
N ILE A 8 7.01 13.03 -21.40
CA ILE A 8 6.49 11.80 -20.80
C ILE A 8 5.52 11.14 -21.78
N PHE A 9 5.68 9.84 -21.98
CA PHE A 9 4.69 8.99 -22.67
C PHE A 9 4.10 7.97 -21.69
N HIS A 10 2.80 7.70 -21.84
CA HIS A 10 2.11 6.64 -21.11
C HIS A 10 1.50 5.67 -22.12
N LEU A 11 1.81 4.39 -21.98
CA LEU A 11 1.17 3.30 -22.71
C LEU A 11 0.32 2.52 -21.71
N TYR A 12 -0.98 2.44 -21.97
CA TYR A 12 -1.91 1.68 -21.13
C TYR A 12 -2.45 0.49 -21.91
N ASP A 13 -2.43 -0.67 -21.27
CA ASP A 13 -3.06 -1.90 -21.71
C ASP A 13 -3.91 -2.45 -20.54
N ALA A 14 -5.13 -2.88 -20.82
CA ALA A 14 -6.07 -3.30 -19.78
C ALA A 14 -5.62 -4.56 -19.01
N ASN A 15 -4.81 -5.42 -19.63
CA ASN A 15 -4.35 -6.69 -19.06
C ASN A 15 -2.98 -6.58 -18.39
N THR A 16 -2.13 -5.65 -18.84
CA THR A 16 -0.74 -5.51 -18.39
C THR A 16 -0.45 -4.22 -17.61
N GLY A 17 -1.38 -3.26 -17.62
CA GLY A 17 -1.32 -2.03 -16.83
C GLY A 17 -0.74 -0.83 -17.58
N VAL A 18 -0.16 0.13 -16.85
CA VAL A 18 0.40 1.37 -17.40
C VAL A 18 1.92 1.32 -17.38
N MET A 19 2.54 1.55 -18.54
CA MET A 19 3.96 1.81 -18.68
C MET A 19 4.19 3.32 -18.90
N ARG A 20 5.08 3.91 -18.10
CA ARG A 20 5.50 5.31 -18.21
C ARG A 20 6.92 5.37 -18.77
N ILE A 21 7.12 6.15 -19.82
CA ILE A 21 8.43 6.40 -20.44
C ILE A 21 8.75 7.87 -20.22
N GLU A 22 9.82 8.12 -19.48
CA GLU A 22 10.27 9.45 -19.10
C GLU A 22 11.79 9.45 -18.99
N ASN A 23 12.38 10.54 -19.46
CA ASN A 23 13.80 10.82 -19.41
C ASN A 23 13.94 12.35 -19.30
N SER A 24 15.01 12.80 -18.64
CA SER A 24 15.33 14.23 -18.48
C SER A 24 15.49 14.92 -19.84
N ASP A 25 15.99 14.20 -20.84
CA ASP A 25 16.01 14.63 -22.24
C ASP A 25 14.81 14.05 -23.01
N ALA A 26 13.84 14.91 -23.32
CA ALA A 26 12.62 14.53 -24.03
C ALA A 26 12.87 13.96 -25.43
N SER A 27 14.01 14.30 -26.06
CA SER A 27 14.38 13.76 -27.37
C SER A 27 14.74 12.27 -27.32
N GLN A 28 15.13 11.77 -26.14
CA GLN A 28 15.54 10.38 -25.91
C GLN A 28 14.37 9.45 -25.59
N ASN A 29 13.15 9.98 -25.40
CA ASN A 29 11.98 9.15 -25.07
C ASN A 29 11.36 8.47 -26.31
N GLN A 30 11.65 8.95 -27.52
CA GLN A 30 11.03 8.45 -28.74
C GLN A 30 11.59 7.08 -29.20
N PRO A 31 12.92 6.82 -29.16
CA PRO A 31 13.47 5.49 -29.46
C PRO A 31 12.92 4.34 -28.57
N PRO A 32 12.89 4.45 -27.22
CA PRO A 32 12.32 3.39 -26.38
C PRO A 32 10.82 3.23 -26.60
N LEU A 33 10.05 4.32 -26.78
CA LEU A 33 8.63 4.23 -27.13
C LEU A 33 8.39 3.44 -28.41
N ASN A 34 9.14 3.74 -29.48
CA ASN A 34 9.00 3.02 -30.76
C ASN A 34 9.33 1.54 -30.60
N THR A 35 10.38 1.21 -29.84
CA THR A 35 10.79 -0.18 -29.58
C THR A 35 9.70 -0.95 -28.82
N ILE A 36 9.14 -0.32 -27.79
CA ILE A 36 8.08 -0.91 -26.97
C ILE A 36 6.81 -1.12 -27.81
N LEU A 37 6.38 -0.12 -28.59
CA LEU A 37 5.21 -0.24 -29.45
C LEU A 37 5.40 -1.33 -30.50
N GLN A 38 6.55 -1.42 -31.15
CA GLN A 38 6.83 -2.48 -32.12
C GLN A 38 6.74 -3.87 -31.50
N ARG A 39 7.35 -4.06 -30.33
CA ARG A 39 7.25 -5.33 -29.60
C ARG A 39 5.82 -5.63 -29.20
N TYR A 40 5.12 -4.66 -28.64
CA TYR A 40 3.74 -4.83 -28.18
C TYR A 40 2.81 -5.22 -29.34
N LEU A 41 2.91 -4.53 -30.48
CA LEU A 41 2.13 -4.83 -31.68
C LEU A 41 2.45 -6.20 -32.28
N ALA A 42 3.70 -6.66 -32.18
CA ALA A 42 4.08 -8.00 -32.63
C ALA A 42 3.46 -9.13 -31.81
N HIS A 43 3.06 -8.86 -30.56
CA HIS A 43 2.46 -9.85 -29.65
C HIS A 43 0.92 -9.82 -29.65
N LEU A 44 0.29 -8.92 -30.41
CA LEU A 44 -1.15 -8.94 -30.56
C LEU A 44 -1.57 -10.17 -31.40
N PRO A 45 -2.64 -10.87 -31.02
CA PRO A 45 -3.10 -12.05 -31.74
C PRO A 45 -3.42 -11.67 -33.19
N ARG A 46 -2.69 -12.26 -34.14
CA ARG A 46 -2.97 -12.11 -35.57
C ARG A 46 -4.29 -12.81 -35.86
N GLN A 47 -5.36 -12.06 -36.09
CA GLN A 47 -6.57 -12.64 -36.65
C GLN A 47 -6.27 -13.16 -38.05
N ALA A 48 -6.85 -14.32 -38.38
CA ALA A 48 -6.45 -15.18 -39.47
C ALA A 48 -6.64 -14.60 -40.89
N ASP A 49 -7.28 -13.43 -41.04
CA ASP A 49 -7.50 -12.81 -42.34
C ASP A 49 -7.16 -11.31 -42.29
N ASN A 50 -6.12 -10.96 -43.04
CA ASN A 50 -5.59 -9.61 -43.29
C ASN A 50 -4.95 -8.87 -42.11
N LEU A 51 -3.86 -8.17 -42.42
CA LEU A 51 -3.05 -7.35 -41.52
C LEU A 51 -3.91 -6.31 -40.78
N SER A 52 -4.44 -6.68 -39.60
CA SER A 52 -5.12 -5.74 -38.71
C SER A 52 -4.09 -4.80 -38.09
N THR A 53 -3.64 -3.81 -38.87
CA THR A 53 -3.00 -2.62 -38.30
C THR A 53 -3.94 -2.01 -37.26
N PRO A 54 -3.45 -1.67 -36.06
CA PRO A 54 -4.28 -1.03 -35.04
C PRO A 54 -4.95 0.21 -35.61
N VAL A 55 -6.26 0.34 -35.46
CA VAL A 55 -6.95 1.57 -35.81
C VAL A 55 -6.60 2.62 -34.75
N LEU A 56 -5.93 3.69 -35.18
CA LEU A 56 -5.51 4.77 -34.30
C LEU A 56 -6.56 5.86 -34.25
N TYR A 57 -7.13 6.08 -33.07
CA TYR A 57 -8.05 7.19 -32.81
C TYR A 57 -7.33 8.32 -32.06
N LYS A 58 -7.43 9.55 -32.58
CA LYS A 58 -6.99 10.74 -31.85
C LYS A 58 -8.13 11.24 -30.97
N VAL A 59 -7.97 11.12 -29.66
CA VAL A 59 -8.97 11.60 -28.70
C VAL A 59 -8.72 13.07 -28.34
N ALA A 60 -9.70 13.93 -28.61
CA ALA A 60 -9.70 15.31 -28.14
C ALA A 60 -10.08 15.35 -26.65
N MET A 61 -9.10 15.23 -25.75
CA MET A 61 -9.33 15.11 -24.30
C MET A 61 -10.23 16.20 -23.71
N LYS A 62 -10.15 17.44 -24.21
CA LYS A 62 -11.03 18.55 -23.76
C LYS A 62 -12.51 18.25 -24.05
N MET A 63 -12.82 17.72 -25.24
CA MET A 63 -14.18 17.33 -25.61
C MET A 63 -14.62 16.03 -24.95
N ALA A 64 -13.71 15.05 -24.79
CA ALA A 64 -14.01 13.83 -24.07
C ALA A 64 -14.38 14.12 -22.60
N LYS A 65 -13.63 14.99 -21.91
CA LYS A 65 -13.95 15.43 -20.55
C LYS A 65 -15.27 16.19 -20.46
N ALA A 66 -15.58 17.04 -21.46
CA ALA A 66 -16.85 17.76 -21.50
C ALA A 66 -18.05 16.84 -21.76
N ARG A 67 -17.87 15.80 -22.59
CA ARG A 67 -18.93 14.85 -22.96
C ARG A 67 -19.17 13.77 -21.90
N PHE A 68 -18.12 13.34 -21.21
CA PHE A 68 -18.21 12.32 -20.17
C PHE A 68 -17.92 12.97 -18.81
N ALA A 69 -18.94 13.60 -18.22
CA ALA A 69 -18.84 14.25 -16.91
C ALA A 69 -18.34 13.29 -15.79
N SER A 70 -18.62 11.99 -15.94
CA SER A 70 -18.12 10.93 -15.06
C SER A 70 -16.59 10.84 -15.01
N LEU A 71 -15.87 11.28 -16.06
CA LEU A 71 -14.41 11.34 -16.03
C LEU A 71 -13.88 12.39 -15.08
N ALA A 72 -14.61 13.49 -14.85
CA ALA A 72 -14.24 14.50 -13.85
C ALA A 72 -14.42 13.95 -12.42
N SER A 73 -15.54 13.28 -12.16
CA SER A 73 -15.77 12.59 -10.87
C SER A 73 -14.75 11.49 -10.62
N LEU A 74 -14.39 10.71 -11.64
CA LEU A 74 -13.34 9.69 -11.54
C LEU A 74 -11.98 10.36 -11.31
N GLN A 75 -11.65 11.43 -12.03
CA GLN A 75 -10.39 12.16 -11.81
C GLN A 75 -10.29 12.73 -10.39
N ASN A 76 -11.39 13.23 -9.82
CA ASN A 76 -11.43 13.69 -8.43
C ASN A 76 -11.28 12.52 -7.45
N LEU A 77 -12.00 11.42 -7.66
CA LEU A 77 -11.88 10.20 -6.84
C LEU A 77 -10.46 9.63 -6.84
N TRP A 78 -9.76 9.69 -7.98
CA TRP A 78 -8.37 9.25 -8.10
C TRP A 78 -7.37 10.26 -7.53
N GLY A 79 -7.67 11.55 -7.64
CA GLY A 79 -6.88 12.62 -7.01
C GLY A 79 -6.94 12.57 -5.48
N ASP A 80 -8.10 12.21 -4.94
CA ASP A 80 -8.34 12.08 -3.49
C ASP A 80 -8.01 10.67 -2.96
N PHE A 81 -7.62 9.74 -3.84
CA PHE A 81 -7.27 8.38 -3.43
C PHE A 81 -5.98 8.37 -2.61
N LYS A 82 -6.13 8.21 -1.30
CA LYS A 82 -5.04 7.90 -0.38
C LYS A 82 -5.04 6.42 -0.09
N SER A 83 -3.88 5.78 -0.21
CA SER A 83 -3.70 4.39 0.24
C SER A 83 -3.96 4.29 1.74
N GLU A 84 -4.29 3.10 2.24
CA GLU A 84 -4.56 2.91 3.67
C GLU A 84 -3.37 3.35 4.54
N SER A 85 -2.15 3.07 4.10
CA SER A 85 -0.94 3.52 4.78
C SER A 85 -0.80 5.04 4.79
N GLN A 86 -1.17 5.73 3.72
CA GLN A 86 -1.20 7.21 3.67
C GLN A 86 -2.29 7.79 4.57
N ARG A 87 -3.46 7.15 4.63
CA ARG A 87 -4.55 7.54 5.52
C ARG A 87 -4.17 7.42 6.99
N LEU A 88 -3.56 6.30 7.37
CA LEU A 88 -3.06 6.08 8.73
C LEU A 88 -1.88 7.01 9.07
N ALA A 89 -1.03 7.36 8.09
CA ALA A 89 0.07 8.31 8.30
C ALA A 89 -0.41 9.74 8.57
N ALA A 90 -1.55 10.11 7.99
CA ALA A 90 -2.20 11.38 8.26
C ALA A 90 -3.10 11.36 9.52
N ALA A 91 -3.38 10.18 10.09
CA ALA A 91 -4.17 10.05 11.30
C ALA A 91 -3.37 10.52 12.52
N GLN A 92 -4.06 11.11 13.50
CA GLN A 92 -3.44 11.51 14.75
C GLN A 92 -2.97 10.29 15.55
N ASN A 93 -1.94 10.49 16.37
CA ASN A 93 -1.52 9.47 17.32
C ASN A 93 -2.66 9.17 18.30
N ILE A 94 -2.80 7.91 18.66
CA ILE A 94 -3.83 7.45 19.59
C ILE A 94 -3.19 7.02 20.91
N ILE A 95 -3.92 7.16 22.01
CA ILE A 95 -3.47 6.68 23.31
C ILE A 95 -4.10 5.31 23.55
N LEU A 96 -3.30 4.25 23.56
CA LEU A 96 -3.72 2.90 23.87
C LEU A 96 -2.99 2.43 25.12
N SER A 97 -3.73 1.98 26.14
CA SER A 97 -3.14 1.53 27.41
C SER A 97 -2.21 2.58 28.05
N ASP A 98 -2.55 3.87 27.98
CA ASP A 98 -1.72 4.99 28.45
C ASP A 98 -0.43 5.22 27.65
N VAL A 99 -0.26 4.56 26.50
CA VAL A 99 0.86 4.77 25.59
C VAL A 99 0.37 5.44 24.30
N THR A 100 0.95 6.60 24.00
CA THR A 100 0.75 7.27 22.71
C THR A 100 1.43 6.44 21.61
N ILE A 101 0.67 6.01 20.61
CA ILE A 101 1.16 5.21 19.49
C ILE A 101 0.64 5.73 18.16
N SER A 102 1.51 5.71 17.15
CA SER A 102 1.13 6.07 15.79
C SER A 102 0.37 4.91 15.12
N PRO A 103 -0.79 5.15 14.49
CA PRO A 103 -1.53 4.13 13.75
C PRO A 103 -0.73 3.44 12.64
N VAL A 104 0.23 4.14 12.03
CA VAL A 104 1.13 3.54 11.03
C VAL A 104 2.07 2.51 11.65
N ILE A 105 2.55 2.76 12.86
CA ILE A 105 3.43 1.83 13.56
C ILE A 105 2.67 0.54 13.89
N LEU A 106 1.41 0.65 14.34
CA LEU A 106 0.52 -0.50 14.49
C LEU A 106 0.39 -1.29 13.17
N GLN A 107 0.17 -0.62 12.04
CA GLN A 107 0.10 -1.27 10.74
C GLN A 107 1.41 -1.96 10.34
N LYS A 108 2.58 -1.33 10.62
CA LYS A 108 3.91 -1.90 10.35
C LYS A 108 4.18 -3.16 11.19
N MET A 109 3.76 -3.16 12.45
CA MET A 109 3.79 -4.34 13.33
C MET A 109 2.83 -5.44 12.90
N GLY A 110 1.95 -5.18 11.93
CA GLY A 110 0.98 -6.14 11.45
C GLY A 110 -0.27 -6.24 12.31
N ALA A 111 -0.70 -5.12 12.90
CA ALA A 111 -1.94 -5.03 13.68
C ALA A 111 -3.16 -5.55 12.91
N ARG A 112 -4.00 -6.28 13.63
CA ARG A 112 -5.27 -6.85 13.20
C ARG A 112 -6.32 -6.67 14.29
N ILE A 113 -7.57 -6.50 13.88
CA ILE A 113 -8.75 -6.46 14.74
C ILE A 113 -9.80 -7.39 14.12
N ALA A 114 -10.36 -8.32 14.90
CA ALA A 114 -11.31 -9.32 14.42
C ALA A 114 -10.87 -9.99 13.09
N ASP A 115 -9.61 -10.43 13.06
CA ASP A 115 -8.95 -11.04 11.89
C ASP A 115 -8.87 -10.19 10.62
N LYS A 116 -9.17 -8.89 10.69
CA LYS A 116 -8.98 -7.93 9.58
C LYS A 116 -7.73 -7.09 9.82
N VAL A 117 -7.08 -6.67 8.74
CA VAL A 117 -5.91 -5.77 8.82
C VAL A 117 -6.36 -4.43 9.39
N PHE A 118 -5.59 -3.90 10.35
CA PHE A 118 -5.86 -2.60 10.94
C PHE A 118 -5.90 -1.48 9.89
N CYS A 119 -6.89 -0.60 10.03
CA CYS A 119 -7.24 0.43 9.06
C CYS A 119 -7.96 1.59 9.76
N GLN A 120 -8.08 2.73 9.08
CA GLN A 120 -8.65 3.98 9.58
C GLN A 120 -10.08 3.80 10.07
N ASN A 121 -10.89 2.93 9.44
CA ASN A 121 -12.25 2.69 9.91
C ASN A 121 -12.29 2.17 11.35
N HIS A 122 -11.29 1.39 11.78
CA HIS A 122 -11.21 0.95 13.18
C HIS A 122 -10.99 2.13 14.14
N LEU A 123 -10.25 3.16 13.72
CA LEU A 123 -10.04 4.38 14.51
C LEU A 123 -11.31 5.21 14.67
N VAL A 124 -12.23 5.12 13.71
CA VAL A 124 -13.49 5.88 13.71
C VAL A 124 -14.59 5.12 14.44
N GLN A 125 -14.61 3.79 14.32
CA GLN A 125 -15.69 2.95 14.80
C GLN A 125 -15.48 2.40 16.21
N LEU A 126 -14.23 2.27 16.65
CA LEU A 126 -13.91 1.65 17.94
C LEU A 126 -13.30 2.67 18.89
N THR A 127 -13.63 2.52 20.16
CA THR A 127 -12.97 3.23 21.25
C THR A 127 -11.52 2.75 21.42
N PRO A 128 -10.61 3.57 21.98
CA PRO A 128 -9.24 3.14 22.27
C PRO A 128 -9.16 1.86 23.13
N LEU A 129 -10.09 1.68 24.06
CA LEU A 129 -10.17 0.49 24.89
C LEU A 129 -10.51 -0.77 24.06
N GLU A 130 -11.51 -0.69 23.20
CA GLU A 130 -11.89 -1.78 22.31
C GLU A 130 -10.76 -2.14 21.34
N ILE A 131 -10.08 -1.12 20.80
CA ILE A 131 -8.89 -1.32 19.96
C ILE A 131 -7.86 -2.11 20.77
N ALA A 132 -7.46 -1.65 21.95
CA ALA A 132 -6.43 -2.32 22.76
C ALA A 132 -6.79 -3.77 23.09
N GLN A 133 -8.05 -4.05 23.44
CA GLN A 133 -8.52 -5.39 23.79
C GLN A 133 -8.51 -6.35 22.59
N GLN A 134 -9.02 -5.89 21.44
CA GLN A 134 -9.17 -6.71 20.24
C GLN A 134 -7.90 -6.80 19.39
N LEU A 135 -6.94 -5.90 19.62
CA LEU A 135 -5.71 -5.85 18.82
C LEU A 135 -4.95 -7.17 18.93
N ARG A 136 -4.59 -7.73 17.78
CA ARG A 136 -3.68 -8.85 17.63
C ARG A 136 -2.66 -8.51 16.56
N PHE A 137 -1.52 -9.20 16.54
CA PHE A 137 -0.45 -8.92 15.59
C PHE A 137 -0.11 -10.13 14.73
N ASP A 138 0.04 -9.89 13.43
CA ASP A 138 0.62 -10.87 12.52
C ASP A 138 2.06 -11.20 12.96
N ALA A 139 2.31 -12.48 13.27
CA ALA A 139 3.58 -12.92 13.85
C ALA A 139 4.78 -12.57 12.96
N LYS A 140 4.66 -12.75 11.64
CA LYS A 140 5.75 -12.48 10.70
C LYS A 140 6.09 -10.99 10.65
N LYS A 141 5.07 -10.14 10.55
CA LYS A 141 5.28 -8.68 10.51
C LYS A 141 5.80 -8.15 11.83
N LEU A 142 5.29 -8.66 12.95
CA LEU A 142 5.75 -8.25 14.28
C LEU A 142 7.20 -8.64 14.52
N ALA A 143 7.59 -9.89 14.25
CA ALA A 143 8.97 -10.35 14.39
C ALA A 143 9.91 -9.51 13.51
N ARG A 144 9.52 -9.25 12.26
CA ARG A 144 10.30 -8.40 11.35
C ARG A 144 10.43 -6.97 11.88
N TYR A 145 9.36 -6.39 12.43
CA TYR A 145 9.40 -5.05 13.00
C TYR A 145 10.37 -5.00 14.19
N LEU A 146 10.26 -5.93 15.14
CA LEU A 146 11.14 -5.98 16.32
C LEU A 146 12.61 -6.21 15.95
N HIS A 147 12.90 -6.99 14.91
CA HIS A 147 14.27 -7.15 14.41
C HIS A 147 14.84 -5.89 13.75
N GLN A 148 13.98 -5.01 13.21
CA GLN A 148 14.39 -3.82 12.46
C GLN A 148 14.28 -2.52 13.26
N ALA A 149 13.60 -2.55 14.41
CA ALA A 149 13.44 -1.40 15.28
C ALA A 149 14.80 -0.97 15.83
N ASP A 150 15.09 0.34 15.78
CA ASP A 150 16.39 0.88 16.24
C ASP A 150 16.39 1.11 17.77
N TYR A 151 15.26 0.91 18.47
CA TYR A 151 15.06 1.09 19.93
C TYR A 151 15.49 2.45 20.53
N ARG A 152 16.12 3.31 19.74
CA ARG A 152 16.57 4.66 20.03
C ARG A 152 15.54 5.71 19.60
N THR A 153 14.63 5.34 18.70
CA THR A 153 13.56 6.23 18.26
C THR A 153 12.42 6.20 19.28
N MET A 154 11.81 7.38 19.54
CA MET A 154 10.65 7.49 20.44
C MET A 154 9.50 6.59 20.00
N GLN A 155 9.30 6.43 18.69
CA GLN A 155 8.23 5.60 18.13
C GLN A 155 8.45 4.12 18.43
N ASP A 156 9.67 3.61 18.27
CA ASP A 156 9.99 2.22 18.59
C ASP A 156 9.90 1.96 20.10
N GLN A 157 10.34 2.91 20.93
CA GLN A 157 10.21 2.83 22.39
C GLN A 157 8.75 2.77 22.82
N GLN A 158 7.90 3.64 22.26
CA GLN A 158 6.45 3.62 22.50
C GLN A 158 5.82 2.30 22.04
N ALA A 159 6.20 1.79 20.87
CA ALA A 159 5.71 0.51 20.37
C ALA A 159 6.07 -0.66 21.33
N VAL A 160 7.30 -0.70 21.83
CA VAL A 160 7.74 -1.72 22.78
C VAL A 160 7.03 -1.58 24.13
N CYS A 161 6.90 -0.36 24.66
CA CYS A 161 6.15 -0.09 25.89
C CYS A 161 4.69 -0.54 25.76
N PHE A 162 4.04 -0.23 24.63
CA PHE A 162 2.70 -0.70 24.34
C PHE A 162 2.63 -2.24 24.30
N LEU A 163 3.56 -2.90 23.62
CA LEU A 163 3.61 -4.37 23.56
C LEU A 163 3.80 -4.99 24.96
N LYS A 164 4.65 -4.42 25.81
CA LYS A 164 4.82 -4.85 27.22
C LYS A 164 3.49 -4.81 27.98
N GLN A 165 2.75 -3.70 27.87
CA GLN A 165 1.44 -3.57 28.53
C GLN A 165 0.41 -4.55 27.97
N GLN A 166 0.43 -4.81 26.65
CA GLN A 166 -0.42 -5.82 26.04
C GLN A 166 -0.09 -7.23 26.55
N ILE A 167 1.19 -7.56 26.73
CA ILE A 167 1.61 -8.84 27.33
C ILE A 167 1.09 -8.94 28.77
N ILE A 168 1.23 -7.89 29.58
CA ILE A 168 0.73 -7.87 30.97
C ILE A 168 -0.79 -8.06 31.00
N SER A 169 -1.52 -7.40 30.10
CA SER A 169 -2.98 -7.39 30.11
C SER A 169 -3.63 -8.70 29.66
N LYS A 170 -3.04 -9.42 28.70
CA LYS A 170 -3.68 -10.61 28.09
C LYS A 170 -2.75 -11.80 27.86
N GLY A 171 -1.45 -11.66 28.11
CA GLY A 171 -0.44 -12.70 27.87
C GLY A 171 0.04 -12.75 26.43
N ILE A 172 1.26 -13.28 26.23
CA ILE A 172 1.96 -13.33 24.93
C ILE A 172 1.14 -14.04 23.84
N GLU A 173 0.50 -15.16 24.17
CA GLU A 173 -0.32 -15.93 23.22
C GLU A 173 -1.47 -15.08 22.63
N ASN A 174 -2.04 -14.20 23.44
CA ASN A 174 -3.12 -13.32 23.04
C ASN A 174 -2.62 -12.00 22.44
N VAL A 175 -1.32 -11.79 22.26
CA VAL A 175 -0.80 -10.66 21.48
C VAL A 175 -0.74 -11.03 20.00
N LEU A 176 -0.50 -12.30 19.68
CA LEU A 176 -0.37 -12.78 18.31
C LEU A 176 -1.73 -13.15 17.70
N ALA A 177 -1.88 -12.90 16.41
CA ALA A 177 -3.03 -13.36 15.64
C ALA A 177 -2.90 -14.85 15.30
N ALA A 178 -4.02 -15.55 15.23
CA ALA A 178 -4.07 -16.95 14.81
C ALA A 178 -3.78 -17.11 13.30
N GLY A 179 -3.32 -18.29 12.88
CA GLY A 179 -3.21 -18.65 11.45
C GLY A 179 -1.86 -18.37 10.77
N GLY A 180 -0.81 -18.04 11.53
CA GLY A 180 0.56 -17.89 11.00
C GLY A 180 1.31 -19.21 10.81
N LYS A 181 2.40 -19.19 10.03
CA LYS A 181 3.34 -20.33 9.97
C LYS A 181 3.95 -20.54 11.35
N ARG A 182 4.02 -21.81 11.81
CA ARG A 182 4.55 -22.17 13.14
C ARG A 182 5.92 -21.52 13.44
N ARG A 183 6.81 -21.43 12.45
CA ARG A 183 8.13 -20.78 12.61
C ARG A 183 8.04 -19.29 12.90
N ASP A 184 7.14 -18.58 12.23
CA ASP A 184 6.94 -17.14 12.41
C ASP A 184 6.35 -16.84 13.79
N THR A 185 5.40 -17.68 14.25
CA THR A 185 4.84 -17.60 15.60
C THR A 185 5.89 -17.83 16.68
N ILE A 186 6.76 -18.84 16.52
CA ILE A 186 7.86 -19.10 17.47
C ILE A 186 8.82 -17.92 17.52
N SER A 187 9.23 -17.39 16.36
CA SER A 187 10.14 -16.25 16.27
C SER A 187 9.55 -14.99 16.92
N ALA A 188 8.28 -14.67 16.61
CA ALA A 188 7.60 -13.53 17.22
C ALA A 188 7.46 -13.69 18.74
N ARG A 189 7.13 -14.90 19.21
CA ARG A 189 7.05 -15.20 20.64
C ARG A 189 8.40 -15.00 21.34
N GLN A 190 9.50 -15.51 20.78
CA GLN A 190 10.83 -15.29 21.34
C GLN A 190 11.17 -13.80 21.44
N GLN A 191 10.84 -13.01 20.43
CA GLN A 191 11.03 -11.56 20.46
C GLN A 191 10.15 -10.88 21.52
N LEU A 192 8.90 -11.34 21.69
CA LEU A 192 8.00 -10.85 22.74
C LEU A 192 8.50 -11.21 24.15
N GLU A 193 9.08 -12.40 24.33
CA GLU A 193 9.71 -12.83 25.58
C GLU A 193 10.94 -11.97 25.89
N ILE A 194 11.80 -11.70 24.90
CA ILE A 194 12.98 -10.83 25.05
C ILE A 194 12.57 -9.43 25.52
N ILE A 195 11.56 -8.83 24.89
CA ILE A 195 11.12 -7.49 25.31
C ILE A 195 10.32 -7.51 26.61
N ASN A 196 9.86 -8.66 27.11
CA ASN A 196 9.14 -8.71 28.38
C ASN A 196 10.10 -8.72 29.60
N HIS A 197 11.35 -9.15 29.39
CA HIS A 197 12.43 -9.14 30.37
C HIS A 197 13.25 -7.84 30.31
#